data_AF-A0A7Y4UCK8-F1
#
_entry.id   AF-A0A7Y4UCK8-F1
#
_cell.length_a   1.000
_cell.length_b   1.000
_cell.length_c   1.000
_cell.angle_alpha   90.00
_cell.angle_beta   90.00
_cell.angle_gamma   90.00
#
_symmetry.space_group_name_H-M   'P 1'
#
loop_
_entity.id
_entity.type
_entity.pdbx_description
1 polymer ?
#
loop_
_entity_poly.entity_id
_entity_poly.type
_entity_poly.pdbx_seq_one_letter_code
_entity_poly.pdbx_strand_id
1 'polypeptide(L)'
;MERIREKLKVVLAGCWLAFTVALATWWLIFGLRQLGRLDQLSTSQIQHHSRMLFWEGGVLIALLFIGGAALITYIWRERQRQRQNEEFFSAFTHDAKTALASLRLQAESLSEDSDPPNPVVERLLKDTVRLQLQLENSLFLVNLRTGRLLSEPLNISRIVESLRFHWPELALQLQGDAQVVAEI
;
A
#
# COMPACT_ATOMS: atom_id res chain seq x y z
N MET A 1 10.52 -8.21 -8.00
CA MET A 1 10.93 -8.80 -6.70
C MET A 1 9.90 -8.64 -5.59
N GLU A 2 9.09 -7.57 -5.53
CA GLU A 2 8.02 -7.39 -4.51
C GLU A 2 6.99 -8.52 -4.43
N ARG A 3 6.47 -8.99 -5.57
CA ARG A 3 5.49 -10.10 -5.58
C ARG A 3 6.00 -11.35 -4.86
N ILE A 4 7.31 -11.61 -4.88
CA ILE A 4 7.92 -12.75 -4.18
C ILE A 4 7.96 -12.47 -2.68
N ARG A 5 8.41 -11.29 -2.27
CA ARG A 5 8.48 -10.85 -0.86
C ARG A 5 7.09 -10.78 -0.21
N GLU A 6 6.07 -10.43 -0.98
CA GLU A 6 4.68 -10.40 -0.52
C GLU A 6 4.04 -11.78 -0.43
N LYS A 7 4.29 -12.68 -1.38
CA LYS A 7 3.91 -14.08 -1.26
C LYS A 7 4.61 -14.71 -0.06
N LEU A 8 5.89 -14.38 0.16
CA LEU A 8 6.66 -14.82 1.31
C LEU A 8 5.99 -14.43 2.63
N LYS A 9 5.48 -13.20 2.77
CA LYS A 9 4.75 -12.76 3.99
C LYS A 9 3.50 -13.60 4.26
N VAL A 10 2.74 -13.95 3.22
CA VAL A 10 1.52 -14.78 3.37
C VAL A 10 1.89 -16.23 3.69
N VAL A 11 2.91 -16.77 3.02
CA VAL A 11 3.43 -18.11 3.31
C VAL A 11 3.99 -18.17 4.73
N LEU A 12 4.73 -17.15 5.16
CA LEU A 12 5.28 -17.05 6.51
C LEU A 12 4.16 -16.99 7.56
N ALA A 13 3.11 -16.19 7.33
CA ALA A 13 1.95 -16.12 8.20
C ALA A 13 1.22 -17.48 8.27
N GLY A 14 1.06 -18.18 7.13
CA GLY A 14 0.49 -19.52 7.08
C GLY A 14 1.34 -20.57 7.81
N CYS A 15 2.66 -20.55 7.61
CA CYS A 15 3.60 -21.42 8.32
C CYS A 15 3.58 -21.16 9.83
N TRP A 16 3.56 -19.89 10.25
CA TRP A 16 3.43 -19.52 11.66
C TRP A 16 2.13 -20.06 12.25
N LEU A 17 1.02 -19.97 11.50
CA LEU A 17 -0.27 -20.50 11.92
C LEU A 17 -0.27 -22.01 12.07
N ALA A 18 0.29 -22.71 11.09
CA ALA A 18 0.41 -24.16 11.13
C ALA A 18 1.25 -24.59 12.33
N PHE A 19 2.33 -23.87 12.61
CA PHE A 19 3.19 -24.11 13.76
C PHE A 19 2.47 -23.88 15.10
N THR A 20 1.73 -22.77 15.26
CA THR A 20 0.99 -22.49 16.51
C THR A 20 -0.15 -23.48 16.73
N VAL A 21 -0.86 -23.87 15.68
CA VAL A 21 -1.90 -24.92 15.74
C VAL A 21 -1.30 -26.27 16.09
N ALA A 22 -0.17 -26.65 15.48
CA ALA A 22 0.53 -27.90 15.80
C ALA A 22 1.01 -27.91 17.25
N LEU A 23 1.57 -26.80 17.75
CA LEU A 23 2.01 -26.67 19.14
C LEU A 23 0.82 -26.76 20.12
N ALA A 24 -0.29 -26.07 19.84
CA ALA A 24 -1.50 -26.13 20.65
C ALA A 24 -2.10 -27.55 20.67
N THR A 25 -2.12 -28.22 19.52
CA THR A 25 -2.60 -29.61 19.39
C THR A 25 -1.71 -30.57 20.16
N TRP A 26 -0.38 -30.43 20.03
CA TRP A 26 0.59 -31.22 20.79
C TRP A 26 0.42 -31.05 22.29
N TRP A 27 0.30 -29.80 22.76
CA TRP A 27 0.12 -29.49 24.17
C TRP A 27 -1.17 -30.10 24.73
N LEU A 28 -2.27 -30.03 23.97
CA LEU A 28 -3.55 -30.62 24.32
C LEU A 28 -3.45 -32.15 24.45
N ILE A 29 -2.85 -32.83 23.46
CA ILE A 29 -2.62 -34.28 23.49
C ILE A 29 -1.75 -34.68 24.69
N PHE A 30 -0.68 -33.92 24.95
CA PHE A 30 0.22 -34.17 26.07
C PHE A 30 -0.49 -33.99 27.42
N GLY A 31 -1.27 -32.92 27.59
CA GLY A 31 -2.06 -32.66 28.80
C GLY A 31 -3.08 -33.76 29.09
N LEU A 32 -3.81 -34.23 28.07
CA LEU A 32 -4.74 -35.36 28.21
C LEU A 32 -4.02 -36.67 28.55
N ARG A 33 -2.87 -36.95 27.91
CA ARG A 33 -2.05 -38.16 28.21
C ARG A 33 -1.48 -38.13 29.63
N GLN A 34 -1.18 -36.95 30.18
CA GLN A 34 -0.63 -36.82 31.53
C GLN A 34 -1.70 -36.99 32.61
N LEU A 35 -2.91 -36.49 32.40
CA LEU A 35 -4.05 -36.76 33.29
C LEU A 35 -4.43 -38.25 33.31
N GLY A 36 -4.37 -38.94 32.17
CA GLY A 36 -4.65 -40.39 32.09
C GLY A 36 -3.67 -41.27 32.87
N ARG A 37 -2.45 -40.82 33.15
CA ARG A 37 -1.49 -41.55 34.00
C ARG A 37 -1.74 -41.35 35.51
N LEU A 38 -2.40 -40.25 35.89
CA LEU A 38 -2.74 -39.94 37.29
C LEU A 38 -4.08 -40.57 37.72
N ASP A 39 -4.86 -41.05 36.75
CA ASP A 39 -6.17 -41.71 36.92
C ASP A 39 -6.11 -43.02 37.75
N GLN A 40 -4.93 -43.65 37.86
CA GLN A 40 -4.75 -44.84 38.71
C GLN A 40 -4.82 -44.55 40.22
N LEU A 41 -4.88 -43.28 40.65
CA LEU A 41 -4.79 -42.90 42.06
C LEU A 41 -6.01 -42.13 42.61
N SER A 42 -7.00 -41.70 41.82
CA SER A 42 -8.18 -40.95 42.32
C SER A 42 -9.38 -40.97 41.37
N THR A 43 -10.48 -41.61 41.77
CA THR A 43 -11.56 -42.12 40.90
C THR A 43 -12.75 -41.19 40.59
N SER A 44 -12.76 -39.92 41.03
CA SER A 44 -13.94 -39.04 40.77
C SER A 44 -13.62 -37.59 40.39
N GLN A 45 -12.53 -36.98 40.86
CA GLN A 45 -12.22 -35.57 40.56
C GLN A 45 -11.43 -35.37 39.25
N ILE A 46 -10.67 -36.38 38.80
CA ILE A 46 -9.77 -36.27 37.63
C ILE A 46 -10.54 -36.33 36.30
N GLN A 47 -11.64 -37.09 36.25
CA GLN A 47 -12.45 -37.24 35.04
C GLN A 47 -13.15 -35.93 34.62
N HIS A 48 -13.54 -35.09 35.59
CA HIS A 48 -14.08 -33.76 35.32
C HIS A 48 -13.01 -32.80 34.76
N HIS A 49 -11.78 -32.83 35.29
CA HIS A 49 -10.69 -31.99 34.82
C HIS A 49 -10.26 -32.33 33.37
N SER A 50 -10.25 -33.62 33.02
CA SER A 50 -9.92 -34.06 31.65
C SER A 50 -10.94 -33.56 30.61
N ARG A 51 -12.23 -33.56 30.97
CA ARG A 51 -13.30 -33.07 30.07
C ARG A 51 -13.26 -31.55 29.90
N MET A 52 -12.88 -30.81 30.94
CA MET A 52 -12.69 -29.35 30.87
C MET A 52 -11.51 -28.99 29.96
N LEU A 53 -10.36 -29.65 30.14
CA LEU A 53 -9.16 -29.42 29.32
C LEU A 53 -9.40 -29.73 27.83
N PHE A 54 -10.18 -30.78 27.53
CA PHE A 54 -10.55 -31.10 26.15
C PHE A 54 -11.37 -29.99 25.49
N TRP A 55 -12.38 -29.45 26.19
CA TRP A 55 -13.22 -28.37 25.67
C TRP A 55 -12.47 -27.05 25.56
N GLU A 56 -11.69 -26.66 26.56
CA GLU A 56 -10.89 -25.43 26.53
C GLU A 56 -9.83 -25.48 25.43
N GLY A 57 -9.11 -26.60 25.30
CA GLY A 57 -8.12 -26.77 24.25
C GLY A 57 -8.75 -26.83 22.85
N GLY A 58 -9.90 -27.49 22.70
CA GLY A 58 -10.65 -27.54 21.44
C GLY A 58 -11.11 -26.15 21.00
N VAL A 59 -11.63 -25.34 21.94
CA VAL A 59 -12.01 -23.94 21.68
C VAL A 59 -10.79 -23.11 21.30
N LEU A 60 -9.64 -23.28 21.97
CA LEU A 60 -8.41 -22.54 21.66
C LEU A 60 -7.91 -22.87 20.24
N ILE A 61 -7.90 -24.15 19.86
CA ILE A 61 -7.50 -24.56 18.50
C ILE A 61 -8.47 -24.02 17.45
N ALA A 62 -9.78 -24.07 17.71
CA ALA A 62 -10.78 -23.52 16.80
C ALA A 62 -10.60 -22.00 16.62
N LEU A 63 -10.34 -21.27 17.71
CA LEU A 63 -10.10 -19.84 17.69
C LEU A 63 -8.85 -19.48 16.88
N LEU A 64 -7.76 -20.26 17.02
CA LEU A 64 -6.54 -20.10 16.24
C LEU A 64 -6.80 -20.31 14.74
N PHE A 65 -7.56 -21.35 14.38
CA PHE A 65 -7.91 -21.63 13.00
C PHE A 65 -8.75 -20.50 12.39
N ILE A 66 -9.78 -20.05 13.10
CA ILE A 66 -10.68 -18.98 12.65
C ILE A 66 -9.92 -17.65 12.54
N GLY A 67 -9.16 -17.28 13.57
CA GLY A 67 -8.37 -16.04 13.57
C GLY A 67 -7.32 -16.04 12.45
N GLY A 68 -6.74 -17.21 12.18
CA GLY A 68 -5.79 -17.37 11.09
C GLY A 68 -6.39 -17.27 9.70
N ALA A 69 -7.49 -17.98 9.46
CA ALA A 69 -8.23 -17.86 8.22
C ALA A 69 -8.73 -16.41 8.01
N ALA A 70 -9.20 -15.74 9.06
CA ALA A 70 -9.61 -14.33 9.01
C ALA A 70 -8.44 -13.41 8.63
N LEU A 71 -7.25 -13.62 9.20
CA LEU A 71 -6.07 -12.81 8.86
C LEU A 71 -5.64 -13.01 7.41
N ILE A 72 -5.60 -14.25 6.93
CA ILE A 72 -5.22 -14.57 5.55
C ILE A 72 -6.24 -13.97 4.56
N THR A 73 -7.53 -14.13 4.83
CA THR A 73 -8.59 -13.56 3.97
C THR A 73 -8.58 -12.04 3.97
N TYR A 74 -8.30 -11.41 5.11
CA TYR A 74 -8.13 -9.96 5.22
C TYR A 74 -6.95 -9.46 4.38
N ILE A 75 -5.78 -10.10 4.49
CA ILE A 75 -4.60 -9.76 3.68
C ILE A 75 -4.91 -9.90 2.18
N TRP A 76 -5.64 -10.95 1.78
CA TRP A 76 -5.99 -11.16 0.39
C TRP A 76 -6.97 -10.11 -0.14
N ARG A 77 -8.00 -9.77 0.65
CA ARG A 77 -8.96 -8.70 0.32
C ARG A 77 -8.29 -7.34 0.21
N GLU A 78 -7.40 -7.02 1.14
CA GLU A 78 -6.68 -5.75 1.15
C GLU A 78 -5.85 -5.57 -0.12
N ARG A 79 -5.16 -6.62 -0.56
CA ARG A 79 -4.39 -6.59 -1.82
C ARG A 79 -5.25 -6.37 -3.05
N GLN A 80 -6.42 -7.01 -3.09
CA GLN A 80 -7.34 -6.83 -4.21
C GLN A 80 -7.84 -5.39 -4.29
N ARG A 81 -8.14 -4.77 -3.14
CA ARG A 81 -8.53 -3.37 -3.05
C ARG A 81 -7.41 -2.42 -3.48
N GLN A 82 -6.17 -2.67 -3.04
CA GLN A 82 -5.04 -1.85 -3.44
C GLN A 82 -4.82 -1.86 -4.96
N ARG A 83 -4.84 -3.03 -5.59
CA ARG A 83 -4.72 -3.13 -7.06
C ARG A 83 -5.83 -2.40 -7.81
N GLN A 84 -7.07 -2.54 -7.35
CA GLN A 84 -8.20 -1.84 -7.96
C GLN A 84 -8.06 -0.33 -7.86
N ASN A 85 -7.57 0.17 -6.72
CA ASN A 85 -7.30 1.60 -6.56
C ASN A 85 -6.19 2.06 -7.53
N GLU A 86 -5.09 1.33 -7.64
CA GLU A 86 -4.00 1.65 -8.56
C GLU A 86 -4.46 1.71 -10.02
N GLU A 87 -5.19 0.68 -10.47
CA GLU A 87 -5.75 0.62 -11.82
C GLU A 87 -6.75 1.75 -12.06
N PHE A 88 -7.63 2.02 -11.10
CA PHE A 88 -8.58 3.13 -11.16
C PHE A 88 -7.87 4.47 -11.29
N PHE A 89 -6.90 4.78 -10.42
CA PHE A 89 -6.19 6.05 -10.47
C PHE A 89 -5.36 6.18 -11.74
N SER A 90 -4.75 5.11 -12.24
CA SER A 90 -4.01 5.14 -13.51
C SER A 90 -4.92 5.45 -14.71
N ALA A 91 -6.05 4.76 -14.83
CA ALA A 91 -7.00 4.98 -15.92
C ALA A 91 -7.67 6.36 -15.80
N PHE A 92 -8.15 6.71 -14.60
CA PHE A 92 -8.77 8.00 -14.33
C PHE A 92 -7.81 9.17 -14.60
N THR A 93 -6.52 9.03 -14.26
CA THR A 93 -5.50 10.05 -14.56
C THR A 93 -5.39 10.29 -16.07
N HIS A 94 -5.30 9.21 -16.85
CA HIS A 94 -5.15 9.30 -18.29
C HIS A 94 -6.38 9.98 -18.93
N ASP A 95 -7.57 9.53 -18.54
CA ASP A 95 -8.82 10.04 -19.10
C ASP A 95 -9.08 11.49 -18.68
N ALA A 96 -8.80 11.84 -17.43
CA ALA A 96 -8.95 13.20 -16.93
C ALA A 96 -7.95 14.17 -17.59
N LYS A 97 -6.68 13.77 -17.80
CA LYS A 97 -5.70 14.57 -18.56
C LYS A 97 -6.16 14.80 -19.99
N THR A 98 -6.67 13.75 -20.64
CA THR A 98 -7.18 13.84 -22.02
C THR A 98 -8.38 14.77 -22.11
N ALA A 99 -9.34 14.67 -21.18
CA ALA A 99 -10.51 15.53 -21.12
C ALA A 99 -10.14 17.00 -20.87
N LEU A 100 -9.20 17.27 -19.95
CA LEU A 100 -8.71 18.62 -19.66
C LEU A 100 -7.94 19.23 -20.83
N ALA A 101 -7.10 18.44 -21.51
CA ALA A 101 -6.40 18.90 -22.72
C ALA A 101 -7.40 19.27 -23.84
N SER A 102 -8.43 18.44 -24.05
CA SER A 102 -9.50 18.75 -25.00
C SER A 102 -10.28 20.01 -24.62
N LEU A 103 -10.65 20.18 -23.35
CA LEU A 103 -11.31 21.39 -22.86
C LEU A 103 -10.45 22.63 -23.06
N ARG A 104 -9.14 22.53 -22.80
CA ARG A 104 -8.19 23.62 -23.03
C ARG A 104 -8.15 24.02 -24.50
N LEU A 105 -8.03 23.05 -25.42
CA LEU A 105 -8.01 23.32 -26.86
C LEU A 105 -9.30 23.98 -27.35
N GLN A 106 -10.45 23.54 -26.83
CA GLN A 106 -11.74 24.15 -27.14
C GLN A 106 -11.82 25.59 -26.61
N ALA A 107 -11.36 25.84 -25.38
CA ALA A 107 -11.33 27.18 -24.80
C ALA A 107 -10.37 28.11 -25.55
N GLU A 108 -9.23 27.59 -26.00
CA GLU A 108 -8.23 28.32 -26.80
C GLU A 108 -8.81 28.70 -28.17
N SER A 109 -9.45 27.75 -28.86
CA SER A 109 -10.17 28.01 -30.12
C SER A 109 -11.29 29.04 -29.96
N LEU A 110 -12.10 28.95 -28.90
CA LEU A 110 -13.14 29.95 -28.61
C LEU A 110 -12.55 31.33 -28.30
N SER A 111 -11.38 31.37 -27.66
CA SER A 111 -10.69 32.61 -27.33
C SER A 111 -10.16 33.31 -28.58
N GLU A 112 -9.69 32.53 -29.56
CA GLU A 112 -9.15 33.03 -30.81
C GLU A 112 -10.26 33.52 -31.77
N ASP A 113 -11.43 32.86 -31.77
CA ASP A 113 -12.60 33.25 -32.58
C ASP A 113 -13.41 34.42 -31.99
N SER A 114 -13.16 34.79 -30.73
CA SER A 114 -13.88 35.88 -30.05
C SER A 114 -13.21 37.23 -30.31
N ASP A 115 -13.77 38.04 -31.23
CA ASP A 115 -13.42 39.45 -31.40
C ASP A 115 -14.65 40.36 -31.17
N PRO A 116 -14.70 41.19 -30.10
CA PRO A 116 -13.65 41.43 -29.11
C PRO A 116 -13.44 40.26 -28.12
N PRO A 117 -12.26 40.16 -27.48
CA PRO A 117 -11.90 39.06 -26.58
C PRO A 117 -12.91 38.93 -25.44
N ASN A 118 -13.46 37.72 -25.29
CA ASN A 118 -14.47 37.43 -24.29
C ASN A 118 -13.81 37.12 -22.92
N PRO A 119 -13.97 37.98 -21.90
CA PRO A 119 -13.33 37.79 -20.59
C PRO A 119 -13.79 36.51 -19.87
N VAL A 120 -14.95 35.95 -20.26
CA VAL A 120 -15.45 34.67 -19.73
C VAL A 120 -14.61 33.50 -20.25
N VAL A 121 -14.22 33.53 -21.53
CA VAL A 121 -13.43 32.46 -22.16
C VAL A 121 -12.00 32.47 -21.60
N GLU A 122 -11.41 33.65 -21.42
CA GLU A 122 -10.10 33.81 -20.80
C GLU A 122 -10.07 33.27 -19.36
N ARG A 123 -11.13 33.55 -18.57
CA ARG A 123 -11.30 32.98 -17.22
C ARG A 123 -11.45 31.46 -17.27
N LEU A 124 -12.23 30.91 -18.21
CA LEU A 124 -12.41 29.46 -18.40
C LEU A 124 -11.08 28.76 -18.71
N LEU A 125 -10.24 29.37 -19.56
CA LEU A 125 -8.93 28.85 -19.90
C LEU A 125 -8.01 28.82 -18.66
N LYS A 126 -7.99 29.92 -17.89
CA LYS A 126 -7.22 30.00 -16.63
C LYS A 126 -7.69 28.98 -15.60
N ASP A 127 -9.00 28.80 -15.45
CA ASP A 127 -9.58 27.83 -14.52
C ASP A 127 -9.27 26.39 -14.96
N THR A 128 -9.30 26.10 -16.26
CA THR A 128 -8.91 24.79 -16.82
C THR A 128 -7.45 24.44 -16.51
N VAL A 129 -6.53 25.38 -16.71
CA VAL A 129 -5.10 25.20 -16.37
C VAL A 129 -4.91 24.98 -14.87
N ARG A 130 -5.63 25.76 -14.04
CA ARG A 130 -5.57 25.60 -12.58
C ARG A 130 -6.09 24.22 -12.13
N LEU A 131 -7.21 23.76 -12.71
CA LEU A 131 -7.77 22.44 -12.41
C LEU A 131 -6.82 21.31 -12.82
N GLN A 132 -6.15 21.45 -13.97
CA GLN A 132 -5.12 20.49 -14.39
C GLN A 132 -3.99 20.38 -13.36
N LEU A 133 -3.44 21.51 -12.90
CA LEU A 133 -2.39 21.52 -11.89
C LEU A 133 -2.86 20.91 -10.56
N GLN A 134 -4.08 21.23 -10.12
CA GLN A 134 -4.64 20.66 -8.89
C GLN A 134 -4.88 19.16 -8.99
N LEU A 135 -5.34 18.69 -10.15
CA LEU A 135 -5.52 17.27 -10.43
C LEU A 135 -4.17 16.55 -10.42
N GLU A 136 -3.17 17.06 -11.14
CA GLU A 136 -1.82 16.49 -11.19
C GLU A 136 -1.19 16.41 -9.80
N ASN A 137 -1.28 17.47 -8.99
CA ASN A 137 -0.79 17.48 -7.61
C ASN A 137 -1.51 16.45 -6.72
N SER A 138 -2.83 16.33 -6.85
CA SER A 138 -3.62 15.37 -6.08
C SER A 138 -3.27 13.92 -6.45
N LEU A 139 -3.06 13.66 -7.74
CA LEU A 139 -2.67 12.34 -8.25
C LEU A 139 -1.23 11.98 -7.89
N PHE A 140 -0.32 12.96 -7.83
CA PHE A 140 1.06 12.76 -7.39
C PHE A 140 1.11 12.20 -5.96
N LEU A 141 0.32 12.75 -5.03
CA LEU A 141 0.23 12.26 -3.65
C LEU A 141 -0.30 10.82 -3.54
N VAL A 142 -1.20 10.43 -4.45
CA VAL A 142 -1.75 9.08 -4.48
C VAL A 142 -0.73 8.09 -5.05
N ASN A 143 -0.01 8.46 -6.12
CA ASN A 143 1.00 7.61 -6.74
C ASN A 143 2.28 7.47 -5.92
N LEU A 144 2.63 8.44 -5.06
CA LEU A 144 3.79 8.36 -4.16
C LEU A 144 3.79 7.11 -3.27
N ARG A 145 2.59 6.63 -2.90
CA ARG A 145 2.44 5.47 -2.02
C ARG A 145 2.68 4.13 -2.75
N THR A 146 2.67 4.16 -4.07
CA THR A 146 2.65 2.98 -4.93
C THR A 146 3.94 2.83 -5.77
N GLY A 147 4.59 3.95 -6.10
CA GLY A 147 5.80 3.96 -6.92
C GLY A 147 7.01 3.39 -6.17
N ARG A 148 7.72 2.45 -6.82
CA ARG A 148 9.12 2.20 -6.46
C ARG A 148 9.92 3.40 -6.91
N LEU A 149 10.51 4.10 -5.96
CA LEU A 149 11.49 5.12 -6.28
C LEU A 149 12.72 4.44 -6.91
N LEU A 150 13.15 4.95 -8.05
CA LEU A 150 14.31 4.42 -8.75
C LEU A 150 15.52 5.14 -8.18
N SER A 151 16.37 4.39 -7.48
CA SER A 151 17.64 4.93 -7.00
C SER A 151 18.62 5.03 -8.15
N GLU A 152 18.93 6.25 -8.57
CA GLU A 152 19.96 6.53 -9.56
C GLU A 152 21.09 7.38 -8.98
N PRO A 153 22.36 7.12 -9.38
CA PRO A 153 23.48 7.96 -8.96
C PRO A 153 23.40 9.30 -9.71
N LEU A 154 23.15 10.39 -8.96
CA LEU A 154 23.09 11.74 -9.51
C LEU A 154 24.32 12.55 -9.09
N ASN A 155 24.87 13.29 -10.06
CA ASN A 155 25.87 14.32 -9.76
C ASN A 155 25.13 15.61 -9.39
N ILE A 156 25.33 16.09 -8.17
CA ILE A 156 24.69 17.32 -7.67
C ILE A 156 24.99 18.52 -8.59
N SER A 157 26.19 18.58 -9.16
CA SER A 157 26.57 19.68 -10.08
C SER A 157 25.63 19.81 -11.28
N ARG A 158 25.19 18.67 -11.87
CA ARG A 158 24.27 18.70 -13.02
C ARG A 158 22.87 19.18 -12.64
N ILE A 159 22.40 18.82 -11.46
CA ILE A 159 21.10 19.29 -10.96
C ILE A 159 21.17 20.80 -10.68
N VAL A 160 22.24 21.27 -10.05
CA VAL A 160 22.39 22.69 -9.73
C VAL A 160 22.53 23.54 -11.01
N GLU A 161 23.22 23.05 -12.04
CA GLU A 161 23.25 23.71 -13.35
C GLU A 161 21.88 23.79 -14.01
N SER A 162 21.08 22.72 -13.98
CA SER A 162 19.73 22.74 -14.54
C SER A 162 18.77 23.67 -13.78
N LEU A 163 18.98 23.84 -12.48
CA LEU A 163 18.22 24.79 -11.64
C LEU A 163 18.62 26.24 -11.91
N ARG A 164 19.89 26.54 -12.20
CA ARG A 164 20.33 27.91 -12.57
C ARG A 164 19.58 28.45 -13.79
N PHE A 165 19.21 27.58 -14.73
CA PHE A 165 18.45 27.97 -15.92
C PHE A 165 17.02 28.45 -15.59
N HIS A 166 16.41 27.87 -14.56
CA HIS A 166 15.03 28.19 -14.15
C HIS A 166 14.96 29.37 -13.16
N TRP A 167 16.01 29.66 -12.41
CA TRP A 167 16.10 30.78 -11.47
C TRP A 167 17.35 31.65 -11.72
N PRO A 168 17.34 32.49 -12.78
CA PRO A 168 18.50 33.28 -13.18
C PRO A 168 18.92 34.34 -12.14
N GLU A 169 18.03 34.72 -11.23
CA GLU A 169 18.31 35.68 -10.17
C GLU A 169 19.05 35.07 -8.97
N LEU A 170 19.15 33.73 -8.89
CA LEU A 170 19.77 33.03 -7.77
C LEU A 170 21.26 32.77 -8.04
N ALA A 171 22.14 33.46 -7.31
CA ALA A 171 23.58 33.24 -7.38
C ALA A 171 23.98 31.97 -6.60
N LEU A 172 23.98 30.82 -7.28
CA LEU A 172 24.41 29.53 -6.71
C LEU A 172 25.93 29.37 -6.87
N GLN A 173 26.66 29.27 -5.74
CA GLN A 173 28.07 28.85 -5.70
C GLN A 173 28.17 27.40 -5.22
N LEU A 174 28.76 26.53 -6.04
CA LEU A 174 28.99 25.14 -5.69
C LEU A 174 30.44 24.97 -5.20
N GLN A 175 30.65 24.58 -3.93
CA GLN A 175 31.99 24.41 -3.35
C GLN A 175 32.57 23.00 -3.55
N GLY A 176 31.80 22.03 -4.04
CA GLY A 176 32.26 20.67 -4.33
C GLY A 176 31.20 19.82 -5.00
N ASP A 177 31.63 18.82 -5.78
CA ASP A 177 30.74 17.85 -6.43
C ASP A 177 30.66 16.57 -5.60
N ALA A 178 29.45 16.06 -5.42
CA ALA A 178 29.21 14.81 -4.73
C ALA A 178 28.22 13.97 -5.53
N GLN A 179 28.50 12.67 -5.63
CA GLN A 179 27.53 11.71 -6.12
C GLN A 179 26.60 11.32 -4.98
N VAL A 180 25.32 11.58 -5.16
CA VAL A 180 24.29 11.20 -4.20
C VAL A 180 23.39 10.18 -4.88
N VAL A 181 23.11 9.10 -4.17
CA VAL A 181 22.03 8.19 -4.55
C VAL A 181 20.75 8.85 -4.08
N ALA A 182 19.95 9.34 -5.02
CA ALA A 182 18.63 9.88 -4.71
C ALA A 182 17.56 8.97 -5.26
N GLU A 183 16.47 8.88 -4.50
CA GLU A 183 15.23 8.23 -4.90
C GLU A 183 14.44 9.24 -5.75
N ILE A 184 14.33 8.97 -7.06
CA ILE A 184 13.49 9.73 -8.00
C ILE A 184 12.20 8.96 -8.28
#